data_AF-A0AAV2Q713-F1
#
_entry.id   AF-A0AAV2Q713-F1
#
_cell.length_a   1.000
_cell.length_b   1.000
_cell.length_c   1.000
_cell.angle_alpha   90.00
_cell.angle_beta   90.00
_cell.angle_gamma   90.00
#
_symmetry.space_group_name_H-M   'P 1'
#
loop_
_entity.id
_entity.type
_entity.pdbx_description
1 polymer ?
#
loop_
_entity_poly.entity_id
_entity_poly.type
_entity_poly.pdbx_seq_one_letter_code
_entity_poly.pdbx_strand_id
1 'polypeptide(L)'
;MSQIRKITIANHFKRHAVGCRKEQQYDQAIELYSSAIELDDSVAIYYGNRSLAYLRTECFGYALNDATKALEMDKAYIKGYYRRASAHMSLGKFKLALKDYETVTKTRPNDRDAKMKYNECQKVVKMMLFQKAIAVDDDKKSIAESINLEAMVLHHGLHQLIIRFSGANLDKLKPYLIFGNKIFFSRMLKKTCRKYPCKILLDIKEQLMKVPTLVDITVPDENKFTVCGDIHGQYYDLMNIFELNGLPSEENPYLFNGDFVDRGSFSVECIFVLFGFKLLYPNHFFMSRGNHESATMNQMYGFEGEVKAKYTGQMAELFTEVYNWLPLCHCINSKILVMHGGLFSKDDVTLDDIRKTERNRQPPEEGIMCELLWSDPMPGLGRAPSKRGVGVQFGPDVTKKFLDHNDLDYVIRSHEVKADGYEVGHDGKCITVFSAPNYCDTMGNKGSFITLRGNDLKPKYTTYEAVPHPAVKPMAYANSILSMFS
;
A
#
# COMPACT_ATOMS: atom_id res chain seq x y z
N MET A 1 -19.13 -3.89 41.68
CA MET A 1 -20.35 -3.59 40.89
C MET A 1 -21.09 -4.91 40.64
N SER A 2 -22.42 -5.00 40.82
CA SER A 2 -23.15 -6.26 40.62
C SER A 2 -23.14 -6.70 39.15
N GLN A 3 -23.21 -8.01 38.88
CA GLN A 3 -23.19 -8.56 37.51
C GLN A 3 -24.31 -7.98 36.63
N ILE A 4 -25.51 -7.81 37.21
CA ILE A 4 -26.66 -7.20 36.54
C ILE A 4 -26.36 -5.75 36.11
N ARG A 5 -25.67 -4.99 36.97
CA ARG A 5 -25.29 -3.61 36.67
C ARG A 5 -24.24 -3.54 35.56
N LYS A 6 -23.25 -4.45 35.54
CA LYS A 6 -22.27 -4.55 34.45
C LYS A 6 -22.94 -4.85 33.11
N ILE A 7 -23.82 -5.85 33.04
CA ILE A 7 -24.58 -6.20 31.83
C ILE A 7 -25.45 -5.03 31.34
N THR A 8 -26.06 -4.29 32.27
CA THR A 8 -26.86 -3.11 31.91
C THR A 8 -26.01 -2.03 31.27
N ILE A 9 -24.82 -1.75 31.81
CA ILE A 9 -23.88 -0.77 31.28
C ILE A 9 -23.28 -1.24 29.94
N ALA A 10 -22.88 -2.51 29.82
CA ALA A 10 -22.38 -3.08 28.56
C ALA A 10 -23.42 -2.93 27.43
N ASN A 11 -24.70 -3.19 27.73
CA ASN A 11 -25.78 -2.99 26.77
C ASN A 11 -26.02 -1.51 26.42
N HIS A 12 -25.77 -0.58 27.35
CA HIS A 12 -25.81 0.85 27.07
C HIS A 12 -24.70 1.23 26.07
N PHE A 13 -23.45 0.82 26.33
CA PHE A 13 -22.34 1.04 25.40
C PHE A 13 -22.63 0.45 24.01
N LYS A 14 -23.14 -0.78 23.93
CA LYS A 14 -23.56 -1.39 22.66
C LYS A 14 -24.58 -0.53 21.90
N ARG A 15 -25.59 0.03 22.58
CA ARG A 15 -26.60 0.88 21.92
C ARG A 15 -25.98 2.15 21.37
N HIS A 16 -25.09 2.78 22.14
CA HIS A 16 -24.39 3.98 21.72
C HIS A 16 -23.46 3.70 20.53
N ALA A 17 -22.71 2.60 20.57
CA ALA A 17 -21.85 2.16 19.47
C ALA A 17 -22.63 1.90 18.17
N VAL A 18 -23.87 1.39 18.27
CA VAL A 18 -24.76 1.25 17.11
C VAL A 18 -25.18 2.60 16.54
N GLY A 19 -25.35 3.63 17.40
CA GLY A 19 -25.59 5.02 17.01
C GLY A 19 -24.41 5.59 16.23
N CYS A 20 -23.22 5.61 16.82
CA CYS A 20 -21.98 6.07 16.18
C CYS A 20 -21.76 5.40 14.82
N ARG A 21 -22.03 4.10 14.70
CA ARG A 21 -21.91 3.38 13.44
C ARG A 21 -22.91 3.85 12.36
N LYS A 22 -24.13 4.24 12.73
CA LYS A 22 -25.09 4.82 11.77
C LYS A 22 -24.62 6.18 11.27
N GLU A 23 -23.90 6.91 12.12
CA GLU A 23 -23.24 8.18 11.81
C GLU A 23 -21.84 8.00 11.19
N GLN A 24 -21.44 6.76 10.90
CA GLN A 24 -20.14 6.39 10.32
C GLN A 24 -18.92 6.75 11.19
N GLN A 25 -19.13 7.00 12.49
CA GLN A 25 -18.09 7.19 13.50
C GLN A 25 -17.57 5.83 13.97
N TYR A 26 -16.80 5.15 13.12
CA TYR A 26 -16.40 3.77 13.37
C TYR A 26 -15.37 3.63 14.51
N ASP A 27 -14.43 4.57 14.66
CA ASP A 27 -13.43 4.53 15.74
C ASP A 27 -14.08 4.65 17.12
N GLN A 28 -14.99 5.61 17.28
CA GLN A 28 -15.79 5.74 18.51
C GLN A 28 -16.63 4.48 18.76
N ALA A 29 -17.21 3.89 17.70
CA ALA A 29 -17.93 2.64 17.84
C ALA A 29 -17.04 1.48 18.31
N ILE A 30 -15.78 1.41 17.85
CA ILE A 30 -14.79 0.41 18.28
C ILE A 30 -14.48 0.56 19.77
N GLU A 31 -14.24 1.79 20.25
CA GLU A 31 -13.99 2.07 21.67
C GLU A 31 -15.18 1.67 22.56
N LEU A 32 -16.39 2.02 22.13
CA LEU A 32 -17.62 1.69 22.85
C LEU A 32 -17.89 0.17 22.87
N TYR A 33 -17.66 -0.54 21.77
CA TYR A 33 -17.76 -2.00 21.80
C TYR A 33 -16.68 -2.65 22.65
N SER A 34 -15.47 -2.07 22.69
CA SER A 34 -14.39 -2.56 23.56
C SER A 34 -14.75 -2.38 25.03
N SER A 35 -15.29 -1.22 25.40
CA SER A 35 -15.83 -0.96 26.74
C SER A 35 -16.98 -1.90 27.11
N ALA A 36 -17.83 -2.27 26.14
CA ALA A 36 -18.88 -3.28 26.37
C ALA A 36 -18.30 -4.68 26.63
N ILE A 37 -17.28 -5.08 25.89
CA ILE A 37 -16.60 -6.38 26.02
C ILE A 37 -15.82 -6.48 27.34
N GLU A 38 -15.16 -5.41 27.78
CA GLU A 38 -14.48 -5.38 29.09
C GLU A 38 -15.45 -5.60 30.26
N LEU A 39 -16.70 -5.19 30.11
CA LEU A 39 -17.74 -5.37 31.12
C LEU A 39 -18.44 -6.74 31.03
N ASP A 40 -18.61 -7.27 29.82
CA ASP A 40 -19.24 -8.55 29.53
C ASP A 40 -18.68 -9.13 28.22
N ASP A 41 -17.73 -10.07 28.35
CA ASP A 41 -17.05 -10.75 27.25
C ASP A 41 -17.81 -12.00 26.77
N SER A 42 -19.00 -12.28 27.31
CA SER A 42 -19.78 -13.48 27.01
C SER A 42 -20.79 -13.32 25.86
N VAL A 43 -20.86 -12.13 25.25
CA VAL A 43 -21.85 -11.80 24.22
C VAL A 43 -21.25 -11.75 22.81
N ALA A 44 -21.55 -12.76 21.98
CA ALA A 44 -21.08 -12.87 20.60
C ALA A 44 -21.40 -11.64 19.71
N ILE A 45 -22.53 -10.97 19.99
CA ILE A 45 -22.98 -9.78 19.24
C ILE A 45 -21.99 -8.61 19.36
N TYR A 46 -21.29 -8.46 20.49
CA TYR A 46 -20.35 -7.37 20.69
C TYR A 46 -19.15 -7.50 19.75
N TYR A 47 -18.53 -8.68 19.75
CA TYR A 47 -17.47 -9.04 18.80
C TYR A 47 -17.93 -8.93 17.35
N GLY A 48 -19.10 -9.47 17.01
CA GLY A 48 -19.62 -9.41 15.65
C GLY A 48 -19.87 -8.00 15.12
N ASN A 49 -20.25 -7.06 16.00
CA ASN A 49 -20.44 -5.67 15.63
C ASN A 49 -19.13 -4.87 15.62
N ARG A 50 -18.20 -5.16 16.54
CA ARG A 50 -16.87 -4.55 16.52
C ARG A 50 -16.06 -5.01 15.30
N SER A 51 -16.20 -6.27 14.90
CA SER A 51 -15.70 -6.81 13.63
C SER A 51 -16.21 -6.01 12.41
N LEU A 52 -17.48 -5.59 12.40
CA LEU A 52 -17.98 -4.69 11.34
C LEU A 52 -17.24 -3.37 11.33
N ALA A 53 -17.07 -2.75 12.50
CA ALA A 53 -16.40 -1.47 12.60
C ALA A 53 -14.94 -1.60 12.13
N TYR A 54 -14.25 -2.67 12.52
CA TYR A 54 -12.90 -2.97 12.01
C TYR A 54 -12.85 -3.22 10.49
N LEU A 55 -13.86 -3.84 9.88
CA LEU A 55 -13.93 -3.94 8.41
C LEU A 55 -14.03 -2.57 7.74
N ARG A 56 -14.72 -1.63 8.38
CA ARG A 56 -14.93 -0.26 7.88
C ARG A 56 -13.72 0.64 8.08
N THR A 57 -12.88 0.34 9.07
CA THR A 57 -11.60 1.00 9.33
C THR A 57 -10.40 0.19 8.83
N GLU A 58 -10.65 -0.79 7.96
CA GLU A 58 -9.64 -1.62 7.30
C GLU A 58 -8.68 -2.40 8.22
N CYS A 59 -9.07 -2.58 9.48
CA CYS A 59 -8.41 -3.43 10.46
C CYS A 59 -8.83 -4.89 10.24
N PHE A 60 -8.53 -5.45 9.07
CA PHE A 60 -9.06 -6.74 8.63
C PHE A 60 -8.62 -7.93 9.51
N GLY A 61 -7.45 -7.86 10.13
CA GLY A 61 -6.97 -8.86 11.09
C GLY A 61 -7.81 -8.86 12.37
N TYR A 62 -8.08 -7.68 12.92
CA TYR A 62 -8.97 -7.55 14.08
C TYR A 62 -10.41 -7.92 13.75
N ALA A 63 -10.89 -7.55 12.55
CA ALA A 63 -12.19 -7.98 12.07
C ALA A 63 -12.31 -9.51 11.99
N LEU A 64 -11.27 -10.18 11.47
CA LEU A 64 -11.19 -11.64 11.38
C LEU A 64 -11.21 -12.30 12.78
N ASN A 65 -10.41 -11.78 13.71
CA ASN A 65 -10.31 -12.30 15.07
C ASN A 65 -11.64 -12.16 15.82
N ASP A 66 -12.26 -10.98 15.80
CA ASP A 66 -13.55 -10.75 16.45
C ASP A 66 -14.67 -11.58 15.80
N ALA A 67 -14.69 -11.72 14.47
CA ALA A 67 -15.69 -12.56 13.81
C ALA A 67 -15.51 -14.05 14.16
N THR A 68 -14.26 -14.50 14.30
CA THR A 68 -13.95 -15.86 14.73
C THR A 68 -14.39 -16.08 16.17
N LYS A 69 -14.07 -15.15 17.07
CA LYS A 69 -14.49 -15.20 18.48
C LYS A 69 -16.01 -15.24 18.62
N ALA A 70 -16.73 -14.41 17.86
CA ALA A 70 -18.18 -14.42 17.84
C ALA A 70 -18.76 -15.80 17.45
N LEU A 71 -18.10 -16.51 16.52
CA LEU A 71 -18.53 -17.84 16.06
C LEU A 71 -18.11 -18.98 16.99
N GLU A 72 -17.00 -18.83 17.72
CA GLU A 72 -16.64 -19.75 18.81
C GLU A 72 -17.69 -19.72 19.91
N MET A 73 -18.26 -18.54 20.19
CA MET A 73 -19.28 -18.32 21.21
C MET A 73 -20.68 -18.73 20.73
N ASP A 74 -21.04 -18.38 19.49
CA ASP A 74 -22.33 -18.72 18.90
C ASP A 74 -22.16 -19.15 17.42
N LYS A 75 -22.14 -20.47 17.21
CA LYS A 75 -22.05 -21.08 15.88
C LYS A 75 -23.27 -20.82 15.00
N ALA A 76 -24.41 -20.40 15.56
CA ALA A 76 -25.61 -20.05 14.81
C ALA A 76 -25.64 -18.56 14.41
N TYR A 77 -24.66 -17.76 14.84
CA TYR A 77 -24.58 -16.34 14.53
C TYR A 77 -24.17 -16.10 13.07
N ILE A 78 -25.15 -16.11 12.16
CA ILE A 78 -24.94 -16.00 10.70
C ILE A 78 -24.20 -14.71 10.30
N LYS A 79 -24.40 -13.61 11.03
CA LYS A 79 -23.65 -12.37 10.80
C LYS A 79 -22.15 -12.58 11.06
N GLY A 80 -21.75 -13.44 11.99
CA GLY A 80 -20.35 -13.79 12.25
C GLY A 80 -19.67 -14.39 11.03
N TYR A 81 -20.29 -15.39 10.37
CA TYR A 81 -19.75 -15.97 9.13
C TYR A 81 -19.61 -14.93 8.03
N TYR A 82 -20.63 -14.08 7.86
CA TYR A 82 -20.58 -13.03 6.85
C TYR A 82 -19.45 -12.01 7.09
N ARG A 83 -19.23 -11.60 8.35
CA ARG A 83 -18.13 -10.72 8.76
C ARG A 83 -16.78 -11.37 8.52
N ARG A 84 -16.64 -12.63 8.91
CA ARG A 84 -15.41 -13.41 8.74
C ARG A 84 -15.08 -13.62 7.26
N ALA A 85 -16.09 -13.92 6.44
CA ALA A 85 -15.96 -14.01 4.99
C ALA A 85 -15.48 -12.69 4.39
N SER A 86 -16.04 -11.56 4.83
CA SER A 86 -15.64 -10.23 4.37
C SER A 86 -14.19 -9.93 4.77
N ALA A 87 -13.78 -10.27 6.00
CA ALA A 87 -12.40 -10.11 6.44
C ALA A 87 -11.44 -10.99 5.62
N HIS A 88 -11.79 -12.27 5.39
CA HIS A 88 -11.01 -13.16 4.54
C HIS A 88 -10.90 -12.64 3.09
N MET A 89 -11.95 -12.04 2.53
CA MET A 89 -11.90 -11.41 1.21
C MET A 89 -10.88 -10.27 1.17
N SER A 90 -10.93 -9.35 2.15
CA SER A 90 -10.00 -8.23 2.22
C SER A 90 -8.55 -8.68 2.43
N LEU A 91 -8.35 -9.81 3.10
CA LEU A 91 -7.04 -10.43 3.31
C LEU A 91 -6.55 -11.30 2.13
N GLY A 92 -7.29 -11.36 1.02
CA GLY A 92 -6.97 -12.23 -0.11
C GLY A 92 -7.12 -13.74 0.17
N LYS A 93 -7.72 -14.12 1.30
CA LYS A 93 -7.97 -15.51 1.73
C LYS A 93 -9.25 -16.07 1.10
N PHE A 94 -9.34 -15.98 -0.23
CA PHE A 94 -10.58 -16.19 -0.99
C PHE A 94 -11.20 -17.59 -0.80
N LYS A 95 -10.39 -18.64 -0.65
CA LYS A 95 -10.91 -20.01 -0.38
C LYS A 95 -11.63 -20.10 0.97
N LEU A 96 -11.09 -19.44 2.00
CA LEU A 96 -11.71 -19.41 3.33
C LEU A 96 -12.97 -18.55 3.30
N ALA A 97 -12.92 -17.40 2.62
CA ALA A 97 -14.09 -16.55 2.41
C ALA A 97 -15.25 -17.29 1.73
N LEU A 98 -14.93 -18.07 0.68
CA LEU A 98 -15.93 -18.82 -0.08
C LEU A 98 -16.69 -19.82 0.80
N LYS A 99 -15.98 -20.52 1.70
CA LYS A 99 -16.58 -21.47 2.64
C LYS A 99 -17.57 -20.80 3.61
N ASP A 100 -17.23 -19.62 4.11
CA ASP A 100 -18.11 -18.86 4.99
C ASP A 100 -19.32 -18.30 4.22
N TYR A 101 -19.13 -17.76 3.00
CA TYR A 101 -20.25 -17.30 2.16
C TYR A 101 -21.19 -18.44 1.75
N GLU A 102 -20.66 -19.64 1.50
CA GLU A 102 -21.47 -20.83 1.24
C GLU A 102 -22.38 -21.13 2.44
N THR A 103 -21.86 -21.02 3.66
CA THR A 103 -22.64 -21.22 4.89
C THR A 103 -23.74 -20.17 5.03
N VAL A 104 -23.44 -18.90 4.76
CA VAL A 104 -24.42 -17.80 4.80
C VAL A 104 -25.51 -18.00 3.75
N THR A 105 -25.15 -18.32 2.51
CA THR A 105 -26.11 -18.47 1.40
C THR A 105 -26.99 -19.69 1.55
N LYS A 106 -26.49 -20.79 2.13
CA LYS A 106 -27.30 -21.96 2.51
C LYS A 106 -28.34 -21.60 3.57
N THR A 107 -27.96 -20.79 4.57
CA THR A 107 -28.87 -20.42 5.67
C THR A 107 -29.85 -19.32 5.27
N ARG A 108 -29.45 -18.41 4.39
CA ARG A 108 -30.24 -17.27 3.92
C ARG A 108 -30.34 -17.28 2.39
N PRO A 109 -31.10 -18.22 1.80
CA PRO A 109 -31.16 -18.37 0.34
C PRO A 109 -31.80 -17.17 -0.36
N ASN A 110 -32.57 -16.34 0.32
CA ASN A 110 -33.20 -15.16 -0.28
C ASN A 110 -32.39 -13.87 -0.11
N ASP A 111 -31.25 -13.93 0.59
CA ASP A 111 -30.36 -12.79 0.76
C ASP A 111 -29.59 -12.54 -0.56
N ARG A 112 -30.04 -11.53 -1.29
CA ARG A 112 -29.49 -11.16 -2.61
C ARG A 112 -28.02 -10.75 -2.50
N ASP A 113 -27.67 -10.05 -1.43
CA ASP A 113 -26.31 -9.55 -1.20
C ASP A 113 -25.36 -10.71 -0.88
N ALA A 114 -25.76 -11.64 0.01
CA ALA A 114 -24.97 -12.83 0.29
C ALA A 114 -24.74 -13.70 -0.96
N LYS A 115 -25.77 -13.86 -1.81
CA LYS A 115 -25.66 -14.59 -3.09
C LYS A 115 -24.69 -13.91 -4.07
N MET A 116 -24.79 -12.59 -4.20
CA MET A 116 -23.88 -11.80 -5.04
C MET A 116 -22.43 -12.01 -4.58
N LYS A 117 -22.16 -11.85 -3.28
CA LYS A 117 -20.82 -11.98 -2.68
C LYS A 117 -20.25 -13.39 -2.81
N TYR A 118 -21.07 -14.42 -2.64
CA TYR A 118 -20.68 -15.81 -2.89
C TYR A 118 -20.26 -16.03 -4.36
N ASN A 119 -21.08 -15.59 -5.32
CA ASN A 119 -20.81 -15.77 -6.75
C ASN A 119 -19.53 -15.05 -7.17
N GLU A 120 -19.31 -13.84 -6.68
CA GLU A 120 -18.09 -13.08 -6.97
C GLU A 120 -16.85 -13.73 -6.33
N CYS A 121 -16.93 -14.13 -5.06
CA CYS A 121 -15.86 -14.88 -4.42
C CYS A 121 -15.53 -16.17 -5.18
N GLN A 122 -16.55 -16.88 -5.66
CA GLN A 122 -16.38 -18.10 -6.44
C GLN A 122 -15.66 -17.83 -7.78
N LYS A 123 -15.96 -16.72 -8.47
CA LYS A 123 -15.25 -16.32 -9.70
C LYS A 123 -13.77 -16.09 -9.43
N VAL A 124 -13.44 -15.36 -8.36
CA VAL A 124 -12.05 -15.09 -7.97
C VAL A 124 -11.31 -16.40 -7.66
N VAL A 125 -11.89 -17.28 -6.83
CA VAL A 125 -11.27 -18.58 -6.51
C VAL A 125 -11.05 -19.43 -7.77
N LYS A 126 -12.03 -19.46 -8.69
CA LYS A 126 -11.89 -20.18 -9.97
C LYS A 126 -10.76 -19.60 -10.82
N MET A 127 -10.67 -18.28 -10.93
CA MET A 127 -9.60 -17.60 -11.65
C MET A 127 -8.22 -17.91 -11.04
N MET A 128 -8.10 -17.88 -9.71
CA MET A 128 -6.85 -18.23 -9.03
C MET A 128 -6.45 -19.68 -9.22
N LEU A 129 -7.41 -20.62 -9.14
CA LEU A 129 -7.14 -22.03 -9.39
C LEU A 129 -6.71 -22.27 -10.83
N PHE A 130 -7.34 -21.58 -11.79
CA PHE A 130 -6.92 -21.61 -13.18
C PHE A 130 -5.50 -21.05 -13.35
N GLN A 131 -5.21 -19.88 -12.79
CA GLN A 131 -3.87 -19.27 -12.80
C GLN A 131 -2.81 -20.16 -12.16
N LYS A 132 -3.15 -20.85 -11.06
CA LYS A 132 -2.25 -21.81 -10.41
C LYS A 132 -2.06 -23.08 -11.25
N ALA A 133 -3.09 -23.55 -11.94
CA ALA A 133 -3.00 -24.72 -12.80
C ALA A 133 -2.17 -24.46 -14.08
N ILE A 134 -2.18 -23.22 -14.60
CA ILE A 134 -1.30 -22.80 -15.70
C ILE A 134 0.09 -22.36 -15.24
N ALA A 135 0.30 -22.18 -13.93
CA ALA A 135 1.62 -21.96 -13.35
C ALA A 135 2.34 -23.31 -13.26
N VAL A 136 2.79 -23.80 -14.41
CA VAL A 136 3.71 -24.95 -14.50
C VAL A 136 5.10 -24.50 -14.02
N ASP A 137 5.79 -25.38 -13.29
CA ASP A 137 7.10 -25.16 -12.67
C ASP A 137 8.17 -24.60 -13.64
N ASP A 138 8.95 -23.65 -13.11
CA ASP A 138 10.29 -23.20 -13.52
C ASP A 138 10.64 -23.13 -15.02
N ASP A 139 9.96 -22.22 -15.74
CA ASP A 139 10.54 -21.42 -16.84
C ASP A 139 9.50 -20.41 -17.36
N LYS A 140 8.98 -19.54 -16.47
CA LYS A 140 8.17 -18.40 -16.95
C LYS A 140 9.08 -17.45 -17.71
N LYS A 141 9.08 -17.57 -19.04
CA LYS A 141 9.64 -16.54 -19.93
C LYS A 141 9.07 -15.19 -19.49
N SER A 142 9.97 -14.26 -19.21
CA SER A 142 9.60 -12.95 -18.71
C SER A 142 8.73 -12.25 -19.76
N ILE A 143 7.65 -11.59 -19.36
CA ILE A 143 6.74 -10.90 -20.29
C ILE A 143 7.49 -9.84 -21.09
N ALA A 144 8.56 -9.28 -20.52
CA ALA A 144 9.47 -8.39 -21.23
C ALA A 144 10.00 -9.01 -22.55
N GLU A 145 10.24 -10.31 -22.60
CA GLU A 145 10.73 -11.02 -23.79
C GLU A 145 9.64 -11.16 -24.88
N SER A 146 8.37 -11.12 -24.49
CA SER A 146 7.24 -11.16 -25.42
C SER A 146 6.95 -9.81 -26.08
N ILE A 147 7.58 -8.73 -25.62
CA ILE A 147 7.31 -7.37 -26.08
C ILE A 147 8.27 -7.00 -27.21
N ASN A 148 7.74 -6.99 -28.43
CA ASN A 148 8.46 -6.48 -29.60
C ASN A 148 8.21 -4.97 -29.78
N LEU A 149 9.13 -4.14 -29.29
CA LEU A 149 9.05 -2.67 -29.41
C LEU A 149 9.17 -2.17 -30.85
N GLU A 150 9.91 -2.88 -31.72
CA GLU A 150 10.15 -2.49 -33.10
C GLU A 150 8.87 -2.59 -33.93
N ALA A 151 8.09 -3.65 -33.70
CA ALA A 151 6.79 -3.87 -34.33
C ALA A 151 5.70 -2.87 -33.89
N MET A 152 5.90 -2.12 -32.80
CA MET A 152 4.93 -1.13 -32.33
C MET A 152 4.96 0.15 -33.19
N VAL A 153 3.83 0.44 -33.85
CA VAL A 153 3.66 1.64 -34.67
C VAL A 153 3.60 2.89 -33.80
N LEU A 154 4.40 3.90 -34.16
CA LEU A 154 4.34 5.23 -33.58
C LEU A 154 3.20 6.03 -34.21
N HIS A 155 2.28 6.52 -33.39
CA HIS A 155 1.23 7.41 -33.88
C HIS A 155 1.87 8.74 -34.36
N HIS A 156 1.64 9.11 -35.63
CA HIS A 156 2.27 10.27 -36.31
C HIS A 156 2.20 11.59 -35.52
N GLY A 157 1.12 11.83 -34.78
CA GLY A 157 0.95 13.03 -33.95
C GLY A 157 1.87 13.12 -32.72
N LEU A 158 2.38 12.00 -32.20
CA LEU A 158 3.42 11.99 -31.16
C LEU A 158 4.79 12.15 -31.80
N HIS A 159 5.01 11.48 -32.94
CA HIS A 159 6.26 11.53 -33.71
C HIS A 159 6.63 12.97 -34.13
N GLN A 160 5.68 13.80 -34.57
CA GLN A 160 5.97 15.20 -34.90
C GLN A 160 6.27 16.08 -33.68
N LEU A 161 5.66 15.80 -32.52
CA LEU A 161 6.01 16.49 -31.28
C LEU A 161 7.45 16.12 -30.86
N ILE A 162 7.81 14.85 -31.02
CA ILE A 162 9.14 14.30 -30.72
C ILE A 162 10.22 14.84 -31.67
N ILE A 163 9.93 14.93 -32.98
CA ILE A 163 10.85 15.51 -33.97
C ILE A 163 11.09 17.01 -33.69
N ARG A 164 10.05 17.76 -33.30
CA ARG A 164 10.21 19.17 -32.90
C ARG A 164 11.12 19.37 -31.68
N PHE A 165 11.36 18.32 -30.89
CA PHE A 165 12.14 18.38 -29.65
C PHE A 165 13.33 17.40 -29.61
N SER A 166 13.79 16.84 -30.73
CA SER A 166 15.00 16.00 -30.73
C SER A 166 15.81 16.00 -32.03
N GLY A 167 17.09 16.38 -31.92
CA GLY A 167 18.18 15.72 -32.69
C GLY A 167 18.63 14.45 -31.95
N ALA A 168 19.72 13.78 -32.33
CA ALA A 168 20.13 12.46 -31.78
C ALA A 168 20.79 12.41 -30.36
N ASN A 169 20.76 11.25 -29.69
CA ASN A 169 21.30 10.82 -28.37
C ASN A 169 20.36 10.77 -27.16
N LEU A 170 20.51 9.72 -26.33
CA LEU A 170 19.72 9.40 -25.14
C LEU A 170 19.65 10.54 -24.09
N ASP A 171 20.64 11.45 -24.07
CA ASP A 171 20.58 12.72 -23.32
C ASP A 171 19.37 13.60 -23.69
N LYS A 172 18.71 13.30 -24.81
CA LYS A 172 17.53 14.01 -25.28
C LYS A 172 16.23 13.41 -24.80
N LEU A 173 16.24 12.34 -23.99
CA LEU A 173 15.07 11.91 -23.22
C LEU A 173 14.84 12.77 -21.96
N LYS A 174 15.86 13.51 -21.50
CA LYS A 174 15.80 14.38 -20.30
C LYS A 174 14.66 15.41 -20.34
N PRO A 175 14.35 16.10 -21.46
CA PRO A 175 13.23 17.03 -21.53
C PRO A 175 11.84 16.35 -21.57
N TYR A 176 11.76 15.05 -21.88
CA TYR A 176 10.51 14.28 -21.86
C TYR A 176 10.14 13.81 -20.45
N LEU A 177 11.13 13.81 -19.54
CA LEU A 177 11.01 13.45 -18.13
C LEU A 177 10.58 14.63 -17.25
N ILE A 178 10.67 15.86 -17.76
CA ILE A 178 10.03 17.04 -17.18
C ILE A 178 8.55 17.00 -17.59
N PHE A 179 7.78 16.14 -16.92
CA PHE A 179 6.35 15.96 -17.16
C PHE A 179 5.50 17.15 -16.64
N GLY A 180 5.78 18.37 -17.12
CA GLY A 180 4.98 19.57 -16.84
C GLY A 180 3.93 19.90 -17.91
N ASN A 181 3.93 19.19 -19.05
CA ASN A 181 2.98 19.49 -20.11
C ASN A 181 1.77 18.55 -20.07
N LYS A 182 0.63 19.05 -19.56
CA LYS A 182 -0.69 18.35 -19.55
C LYS A 182 -1.04 17.70 -20.90
N ILE A 183 -0.54 18.25 -22.02
CA ILE A 183 -0.78 17.76 -23.38
C ILE A 183 -0.01 16.46 -23.66
N PHE A 184 1.20 16.30 -23.11
CA PHE A 184 2.02 15.10 -23.30
C PHE A 184 1.41 13.90 -22.55
N PHE A 185 1.08 14.08 -21.27
CA PHE A 185 0.39 13.06 -20.48
C PHE A 185 -0.95 12.65 -21.12
N SER A 186 -1.79 13.63 -21.50
CA SER A 186 -3.07 13.37 -22.19
C SER A 186 -2.92 12.54 -23.48
N ARG A 187 -1.77 12.61 -24.17
CA ARG A 187 -1.49 11.83 -25.37
C ARG A 187 -0.82 10.48 -25.08
N MET A 188 0.07 10.38 -24.08
CA MET A 188 0.71 9.15 -23.61
C MET A 188 -0.27 8.15 -22.99
N LEU A 189 -1.34 8.66 -22.38
CA LEU A 189 -2.40 7.84 -21.76
C LEU A 189 -3.42 7.33 -22.78
N LYS A 190 -3.27 7.65 -24.07
CA LYS A 190 -4.11 7.06 -25.12
C LYS A 190 -3.65 5.63 -25.38
N LYS A 191 -4.60 4.68 -25.36
CA LYS A 191 -4.40 3.26 -25.68
C LYS A 191 -3.60 2.98 -26.97
N THR A 192 -3.59 3.92 -27.92
CA THR A 192 -2.90 3.80 -29.21
C THR A 192 -1.40 4.10 -29.14
N CYS A 193 -0.87 4.58 -28.00
CA CYS A 193 0.53 4.97 -27.84
C CYS A 193 1.24 4.17 -26.74
N ARG A 194 1.53 2.88 -26.99
CA ARG A 194 2.08 1.96 -25.96
C ARG A 194 3.61 1.81 -26.00
N LYS A 195 4.25 2.18 -27.11
CA LYS A 195 5.69 1.96 -27.33
C LYS A 195 6.56 2.58 -26.23
N TYR A 196 6.30 3.84 -25.86
CA TYR A 196 7.07 4.54 -24.83
C TYR A 196 6.80 4.03 -23.42
N PRO A 197 5.54 3.85 -22.97
CA PRO A 197 5.24 3.14 -21.74
C PRO A 197 5.96 1.79 -21.62
N CYS A 198 5.90 0.95 -22.66
CA CYS A 198 6.62 -0.33 -22.67
C CYS A 198 8.14 -0.13 -22.55
N LYS A 199 8.74 0.81 -23.30
CA LYS A 199 10.19 1.08 -23.22
C LYS A 199 10.62 1.53 -21.82
N ILE A 200 9.87 2.43 -21.19
CA ILE A 200 10.14 2.89 -19.81
C ILE A 200 10.13 1.70 -18.86
N LEU A 201 9.13 0.82 -18.97
CA LEU A 201 9.01 -0.36 -18.11
C LEU A 201 10.12 -1.39 -18.33
N LEU A 202 10.57 -1.57 -19.57
CA LEU A 202 11.71 -2.44 -19.89
C LEU A 202 13.01 -1.87 -19.33
N ASP A 203 13.24 -0.57 -19.49
CA ASP A 203 14.46 0.10 -19.01
C ASP A 203 14.53 0.12 -17.49
N ILE A 204 13.42 0.45 -16.82
CA ILE A 204 13.38 0.48 -15.36
C ILE A 204 13.54 -0.93 -14.79
N LYS A 205 12.98 -1.96 -15.44
CA LYS A 205 13.20 -3.36 -15.03
C LYS A 205 14.69 -3.69 -15.05
N GLU A 206 15.36 -3.41 -16.17
CA GLU A 206 16.79 -3.67 -16.33
C GLU A 206 17.63 -2.92 -15.29
N GLN A 207 17.26 -1.67 -14.99
CA GLN A 207 17.92 -0.87 -13.96
C GLN A 207 17.72 -1.47 -12.57
N LEU A 208 16.48 -1.78 -12.18
CA LEU A 208 16.14 -2.29 -10.84
C LEU A 208 16.70 -3.69 -10.57
N MET A 209 16.87 -4.53 -11.60
CA MET A 209 17.54 -5.83 -11.49
C MET A 209 18.98 -5.74 -10.95
N LYS A 210 19.65 -4.61 -11.21
CA LYS A 210 21.05 -4.38 -10.79
C LYS A 210 21.17 -3.78 -9.38
N VAL A 211 20.06 -3.37 -8.78
CA VAL A 211 20.01 -2.72 -7.47
C VAL A 211 19.92 -3.80 -6.37
N PRO A 212 20.58 -3.67 -5.21
CA PRO A 212 20.44 -4.61 -4.10
C PRO A 212 19.07 -4.49 -3.40
N THR A 213 18.74 -5.47 -2.55
CA THR A 213 17.47 -5.47 -1.79
C THR A 213 17.42 -4.37 -0.74
N LEU A 214 18.55 -4.13 -0.06
CA LEU A 214 18.79 -2.97 0.78
C LEU A 214 19.81 -2.07 0.08
N VAL A 215 19.43 -0.83 -0.17
CA VAL A 215 20.27 0.17 -0.85
C VAL A 215 20.90 1.10 0.17
N ASP A 216 22.23 1.11 0.23
CA ASP A 216 22.97 2.08 1.04
C ASP A 216 23.06 3.42 0.30
N ILE A 217 22.66 4.51 0.97
CA ILE A 217 22.67 5.88 0.46
C ILE A 217 23.65 6.71 1.28
N THR A 218 24.55 7.42 0.62
CA THR A 218 25.41 8.42 1.25
C THR A 218 24.90 9.83 0.90
N VAL A 219 24.58 10.61 1.93
CA VAL A 219 24.19 12.03 1.86
C VAL A 219 25.36 12.84 2.41
N PRO A 220 26.06 13.62 1.56
CA PRO A 220 27.13 14.50 2.00
C PRO A 220 26.65 15.55 3.01
N ASP A 221 27.55 16.00 3.89
CA ASP A 221 27.27 16.88 5.03
C ASP A 221 26.35 18.08 4.73
N GLU A 222 26.65 18.79 3.63
CA GLU A 222 25.93 20.02 3.24
C GLU A 222 24.67 19.76 2.40
N ASN A 223 24.46 18.51 1.96
CA ASN A 223 23.41 18.17 1.01
C ASN A 223 22.09 17.87 1.71
N LYS A 224 21.00 18.29 1.08
CA LYS A 224 19.63 17.95 1.47
C LYS A 224 19.26 16.57 0.90
N PHE A 225 18.51 15.78 1.65
CA PHE A 225 17.86 14.56 1.16
C PHE A 225 16.38 14.55 1.55
N THR A 226 15.49 14.21 0.62
CA THR A 226 14.05 14.19 0.89
C THR A 226 13.50 12.77 0.95
N VAL A 227 12.69 12.46 1.95
CA VAL A 227 11.92 11.21 2.06
C VAL A 227 10.43 11.51 2.02
N CYS A 228 9.74 10.91 1.06
CA CYS A 228 8.28 10.93 0.92
C CYS A 228 7.71 9.55 1.31
N GLY A 229 6.53 9.55 1.91
CA GLY A 229 5.75 8.34 2.15
C GLY A 229 4.82 8.00 1.00
N ASP A 230 3.71 7.35 1.34
CA ASP A 230 2.68 6.90 0.41
C ASP A 230 2.09 8.07 -0.38
N ILE A 231 1.84 7.87 -1.67
CA ILE A 231 1.16 8.86 -2.53
C ILE A 231 -0.11 8.31 -3.19
N HIS A 232 -0.27 6.98 -3.26
CA HIS A 232 -1.51 6.29 -3.66
C HIS A 232 -2.23 6.90 -4.87
N GLY A 233 -1.52 7.10 -5.97
CA GLY A 233 -2.12 7.61 -7.20
C GLY A 233 -2.71 9.03 -7.12
N GLN A 234 -2.30 9.84 -6.14
CA GLN A 234 -2.64 11.26 -6.03
C GLN A 234 -1.66 12.13 -6.84
N TYR A 235 -1.76 12.05 -8.17
CA TYR A 235 -0.83 12.72 -9.10
C TYR A 235 -0.70 14.23 -8.87
N TYR A 236 -1.81 14.91 -8.58
CA TYR A 236 -1.81 16.36 -8.43
C TYR A 236 -1.09 16.79 -7.14
N ASP A 237 -1.22 16.00 -6.07
CA ASP A 237 -0.46 16.21 -4.84
C ASP A 237 1.02 15.85 -5.01
N LEU A 238 1.35 14.83 -5.81
CA LEU A 238 2.74 14.54 -6.19
C LEU A 238 3.39 15.74 -6.89
N MET A 239 2.67 16.40 -7.81
CA MET A 239 3.16 17.62 -8.45
C MET A 239 3.32 18.76 -7.44
N ASN A 240 2.39 18.91 -6.50
CA ASN A 240 2.48 19.89 -5.43
C ASN A 240 3.73 19.67 -4.55
N ILE A 241 4.11 18.43 -4.23
CA ILE A 241 5.37 18.13 -3.53
C ILE A 241 6.56 18.74 -4.30
N PHE A 242 6.61 18.55 -5.62
CA PHE A 242 7.70 19.08 -6.44
C PHE A 242 7.65 20.60 -6.61
N GLU A 243 6.47 21.22 -6.57
CA GLU A 243 6.33 22.67 -6.53
C GLU A 243 6.84 23.24 -5.20
N LEU A 244 6.54 22.58 -4.07
CA LEU A 244 6.93 23.02 -2.73
C LEU A 244 8.41 22.77 -2.40
N ASN A 245 8.98 21.65 -2.85
CA ASN A 245 10.31 21.18 -2.44
C ASN A 245 11.32 21.10 -3.60
N GLY A 246 10.92 21.55 -4.79
CA GLY A 246 11.72 21.50 -6.02
C GLY A 246 11.67 20.13 -6.70
N LEU A 247 11.88 20.13 -8.01
CA LEU A 247 11.96 18.89 -8.80
C LEU A 247 13.15 18.03 -8.36
N PRO A 248 13.07 16.70 -8.52
CA PRO A 248 14.22 15.83 -8.35
C PRO A 248 15.38 16.20 -9.27
N SER A 249 16.59 16.22 -8.72
CA SER A 249 17.85 16.42 -9.44
C SER A 249 19.00 15.74 -8.68
N GLU A 250 20.23 15.88 -9.16
CA GLU A 250 21.42 15.41 -8.43
C GLU A 250 21.62 16.19 -7.12
N GLU A 251 21.27 17.48 -7.11
CA GLU A 251 21.34 18.39 -5.96
C GLU A 251 20.09 18.34 -5.07
N ASN A 252 19.00 17.73 -5.55
CA ASN A 252 17.75 17.61 -4.82
C ASN A 252 17.24 16.15 -4.85
N PRO A 253 17.93 15.22 -4.15
CA PRO A 253 17.58 13.81 -4.16
C PRO A 253 16.31 13.50 -3.37
N TYR A 254 15.60 12.46 -3.81
CA TYR A 254 14.35 11.98 -3.22
C TYR A 254 14.37 10.47 -3.01
N LEU A 255 13.73 10.01 -1.94
CA LEU A 255 13.28 8.64 -1.72
C LEU A 255 11.76 8.62 -1.57
N PHE A 256 11.07 7.89 -2.43
CA PHE A 256 9.64 7.59 -2.26
C PHE A 256 9.49 6.20 -1.63
N ASN A 257 8.91 6.13 -0.44
CA ASN A 257 8.92 4.95 0.41
C ASN A 257 7.68 4.05 0.24
N GLY A 258 7.48 3.56 -0.99
CA GLY A 258 6.40 2.63 -1.34
C GLY A 258 5.03 3.27 -1.52
N ASP A 259 4.08 2.45 -1.96
CA ASP A 259 2.66 2.78 -2.11
C ASP A 259 2.43 3.99 -3.03
N PHE A 260 2.92 3.82 -4.26
CA PHE A 260 2.81 4.82 -5.32
C PHE A 260 1.44 4.81 -5.99
N VAL A 261 0.81 3.63 -5.98
CA VAL A 261 -0.38 3.28 -6.75
C VAL A 261 -1.51 2.80 -5.84
N ASP A 262 -2.61 2.41 -6.48
CA ASP A 262 -3.88 2.00 -5.88
C ASP A 262 -4.58 3.15 -5.15
N ARG A 263 -5.87 2.96 -4.89
CA ARG A 263 -6.76 3.91 -4.20
C ARG A 263 -7.04 5.16 -5.03
N GLY A 264 -6.05 6.02 -5.26
CA GLY A 264 -6.19 7.16 -6.15
C GLY A 264 -6.32 6.72 -7.61
N SER A 265 -7.04 7.52 -8.39
CA SER A 265 -7.40 7.18 -9.78
C SER A 265 -6.43 7.76 -10.83
N PHE A 266 -5.26 8.20 -10.39
CA PHE A 266 -4.16 8.69 -11.24
C PHE A 266 -2.85 7.94 -10.96
N SER A 267 -2.97 6.64 -10.63
CA SER A 267 -1.83 5.80 -10.27
C SER A 267 -0.85 5.59 -11.43
N VAL A 268 -1.37 5.45 -12.66
CA VAL A 268 -0.57 5.32 -13.88
C VAL A 268 0.29 6.57 -14.11
N GLU A 269 -0.27 7.75 -13.88
CA GLU A 269 0.44 9.02 -14.01
C GLU A 269 1.56 9.12 -12.97
N CYS A 270 1.25 8.85 -11.70
CA CYS A 270 2.24 8.83 -10.62
C CYS A 270 3.42 7.92 -10.96
N ILE A 271 3.17 6.64 -11.27
CA ILE A 271 4.26 5.68 -11.42
C ILE A 271 5.15 6.00 -12.62
N PHE A 272 4.59 6.51 -13.73
CA PHE A 272 5.42 6.92 -14.86
C PHE A 272 6.28 8.16 -14.57
N VAL A 273 5.79 9.10 -13.75
CA VAL A 273 6.64 10.20 -13.26
C VAL A 273 7.80 9.66 -12.42
N LEU A 274 7.51 8.79 -11.44
CA LEU A 274 8.54 8.26 -10.55
C LEU A 274 9.58 7.41 -11.29
N PHE A 275 9.15 6.49 -12.17
CA PHE A 275 10.07 5.73 -13.03
C PHE A 275 10.86 6.63 -13.97
N GLY A 276 10.24 7.70 -14.46
CA GLY A 276 10.92 8.70 -15.24
C GLY A 276 12.10 9.33 -14.48
N PHE A 277 11.86 9.83 -13.27
CA PHE A 277 12.94 10.38 -12.43
C PHE A 277 13.96 9.33 -12.01
N LYS A 278 13.56 8.07 -11.79
CA LYS A 278 14.48 6.99 -11.47
C LYS A 278 15.44 6.67 -12.63
N LEU A 279 14.95 6.69 -13.86
CA LEU A 279 15.78 6.53 -15.05
C LEU A 279 16.68 7.75 -15.29
N LEU A 280 16.18 8.95 -14.99
CA LEU A 280 16.92 10.20 -15.16
C LEU A 280 18.06 10.36 -14.15
N TYR A 281 17.76 10.09 -12.88
CA TYR A 281 18.63 10.32 -11.74
C TYR A 281 18.81 9.01 -10.96
N PRO A 282 19.45 7.99 -11.57
CA PRO A 282 19.55 6.64 -11.01
C PRO A 282 20.13 6.57 -9.61
N ASN A 283 21.02 7.52 -9.27
CA ASN A 283 21.74 7.58 -8.00
C ASN A 283 21.24 8.70 -7.06
N HIS A 284 20.17 9.41 -7.43
CA HIS A 284 19.62 10.53 -6.65
C HIS A 284 18.10 10.46 -6.50
N PHE A 285 17.43 9.56 -7.24
CA PHE A 285 16.02 9.24 -7.08
C PHE A 285 15.89 7.77 -6.67
N PHE A 286 15.26 7.54 -5.53
CA PHE A 286 15.17 6.24 -4.87
C PHE A 286 13.70 5.87 -4.64
N MET A 287 13.42 4.57 -4.67
CA MET A 287 12.07 4.03 -4.56
C MET A 287 12.12 2.74 -3.76
N SER A 288 11.44 2.69 -2.62
CA SER A 288 11.20 1.44 -1.88
C SER A 288 9.92 0.78 -2.38
N ARG A 289 9.83 -0.54 -2.34
CA ARG A 289 8.58 -1.27 -2.55
C ARG A 289 7.66 -1.05 -1.34
N GLY A 290 6.38 -0.76 -1.59
CA GLY A 290 5.30 -0.82 -0.60
C GLY A 290 4.47 -2.09 -0.74
N ASN A 291 3.49 -2.28 0.14
CA ASN A 291 2.60 -3.44 0.03
C ASN A 291 1.67 -3.33 -1.19
N HIS A 292 1.37 -2.11 -1.64
CA HIS A 292 0.57 -1.88 -2.85
C HIS A 292 1.33 -2.11 -4.15
N GLU A 293 2.65 -2.25 -4.16
CA GLU A 293 3.40 -2.76 -5.33
C GLU A 293 3.38 -4.30 -5.38
N SER A 294 2.19 -4.89 -5.25
CA SER A 294 1.92 -6.33 -5.29
C SER A 294 0.68 -6.65 -6.11
N ALA A 295 0.67 -7.83 -6.75
CA ALA A 295 -0.39 -8.26 -7.65
C ALA A 295 -1.75 -8.32 -6.96
N THR A 296 -1.80 -8.86 -5.73
CA THR A 296 -3.05 -8.98 -4.98
C THR A 296 -3.61 -7.61 -4.62
N MET A 297 -2.76 -6.65 -4.22
CA MET A 297 -3.24 -5.30 -3.92
C MET A 297 -3.71 -4.60 -5.19
N ASN A 298 -2.94 -4.65 -6.27
CA ASN A 298 -3.29 -3.97 -7.53
C ASN A 298 -4.58 -4.48 -8.17
N GLN A 299 -4.84 -5.78 -8.06
CA GLN A 299 -6.09 -6.39 -8.52
C GLN A 299 -7.31 -5.87 -7.77
N MET A 300 -7.12 -5.60 -6.49
CA MET A 300 -8.20 -5.24 -5.57
C MET A 300 -8.42 -3.72 -5.56
N TYR A 301 -7.35 -2.94 -5.44
CA TYR A 301 -7.42 -1.52 -5.09
C TYR A 301 -7.22 -0.55 -6.26
N GLY A 302 -7.24 -1.05 -7.50
CA GLY A 302 -7.53 -0.25 -8.68
C GLY A 302 -6.42 -0.12 -9.70
N PHE A 303 -5.15 -0.33 -9.35
CA PHE A 303 -4.06 -0.14 -10.29
C PHE A 303 -4.13 -1.10 -11.48
N GLU A 304 -4.42 -2.39 -11.27
CA GLU A 304 -4.55 -3.35 -12.37
C GLU A 304 -5.72 -2.94 -13.30
N GLY A 305 -6.84 -2.52 -12.71
CA GLY A 305 -8.00 -2.02 -13.46
C GLY A 305 -7.68 -0.75 -14.24
N GLU A 306 -6.94 0.18 -13.65
CA GLU A 306 -6.53 1.44 -14.25
C GLU A 306 -5.59 1.19 -15.44
N VAL A 307 -4.59 0.31 -15.27
CA VAL A 307 -3.67 -0.09 -16.34
C VAL A 307 -4.42 -0.78 -17.47
N LYS A 308 -5.38 -1.67 -17.19
CA LYS A 308 -6.21 -2.29 -18.23
C LYS A 308 -7.14 -1.29 -18.92
N ALA A 309 -7.64 -0.30 -18.19
CA ALA A 309 -8.48 0.76 -18.72
C ALA A 309 -7.70 1.73 -19.61
N LYS A 310 -6.44 2.06 -19.27
CA LYS A 310 -5.58 3.00 -20.03
C LYS A 310 -4.69 2.32 -21.07
N TYR A 311 -4.35 1.03 -20.88
CA TYR A 311 -3.46 0.21 -21.71
C TYR A 311 -4.01 -1.21 -21.96
N THR A 312 -3.32 -2.26 -21.48
CA THR A 312 -3.60 -3.68 -21.72
C THR A 312 -3.32 -4.55 -20.49
N GLY A 313 -3.85 -5.78 -20.48
CA GLY A 313 -3.51 -6.79 -19.46
C GLY A 313 -2.02 -7.12 -19.44
N GLN A 314 -1.39 -7.28 -20.62
CA GLN A 314 0.06 -7.52 -20.73
C GLN A 314 0.90 -6.42 -20.06
N MET A 315 0.46 -5.15 -20.14
CA MET A 315 1.14 -4.05 -19.45
C MET A 315 1.03 -4.18 -17.93
N ALA A 316 -0.13 -4.58 -17.41
CA ALA A 316 -0.34 -4.79 -15.97
C ALA A 316 0.56 -5.91 -15.43
N GLU A 317 0.72 -6.98 -16.21
CA GLU A 317 1.63 -8.06 -15.87
C GLU A 317 3.10 -7.61 -15.92
N LEU A 318 3.49 -6.78 -16.91
CA LEU A 318 4.84 -6.19 -16.95
C LEU A 318 5.11 -5.27 -15.75
N PHE A 319 4.15 -4.44 -15.34
CA PHE A 319 4.26 -3.66 -14.09
C PHE A 319 4.50 -4.57 -12.88
N THR A 320 3.79 -5.69 -12.79
CA THR A 320 3.97 -6.66 -11.71
C THR A 320 5.39 -7.23 -11.70
N GLU A 321 5.96 -7.55 -12.86
CA GLU A 321 7.35 -7.98 -12.97
C GLU A 321 8.34 -6.89 -12.55
N VAL A 322 8.10 -5.63 -12.96
CA VAL A 322 8.93 -4.48 -12.55
C VAL A 322 8.89 -4.29 -11.04
N TYR A 323 7.70 -4.32 -10.43
CA TYR A 323 7.51 -4.14 -8.99
C TYR A 323 8.20 -5.21 -8.16
N ASN A 324 8.35 -6.43 -8.69
CA ASN A 324 9.13 -7.47 -8.01
C ASN A 324 10.61 -7.09 -7.83
N TRP A 325 11.15 -6.22 -8.67
CA TRP A 325 12.55 -5.78 -8.59
C TRP A 325 12.79 -4.54 -7.74
N LEU A 326 11.74 -3.85 -7.28
CA LEU A 326 11.88 -2.70 -6.38
C LEU A 326 12.62 -3.11 -5.09
N PRO A 327 13.63 -2.33 -4.64
CA PRO A 327 14.29 -2.54 -3.34
C PRO A 327 13.29 -2.54 -2.19
N LEU A 328 13.56 -3.29 -1.12
CA LEU A 328 12.66 -3.37 0.02
C LEU A 328 12.90 -2.27 1.05
N CYS A 329 14.12 -1.73 1.13
CA CYS A 329 14.48 -0.66 2.06
C CYS A 329 15.76 0.06 1.65
N HIS A 330 16.02 1.19 2.30
CA HIS A 330 17.20 2.02 2.09
C HIS A 330 17.88 2.33 3.44
N CYS A 331 19.20 2.38 3.48
CA CYS A 331 19.97 2.77 4.67
C CYS A 331 20.73 4.06 4.38
N ILE A 332 20.35 5.16 5.02
CA ILE A 332 20.94 6.49 4.81
C ILE A 332 22.07 6.69 5.82
N ASN A 333 23.27 7.01 5.31
CA ASN A 333 24.51 7.25 6.08
C ASN A 333 24.81 6.15 7.12
N SER A 334 24.38 4.91 6.86
CA SER A 334 24.47 3.80 7.82
C SER A 334 23.84 4.08 9.19
N LYS A 335 22.92 5.03 9.28
CA LYS A 335 22.30 5.47 10.54
C LYS A 335 20.78 5.46 10.53
N ILE A 336 20.14 5.63 9.37
CA ILE A 336 18.69 5.65 9.25
C ILE A 336 18.24 4.54 8.32
N LEU A 337 17.43 3.61 8.82
CA LEU A 337 16.79 2.61 7.98
C LEU A 337 15.40 3.11 7.55
N VAL A 338 15.13 3.04 6.26
CA VAL A 338 13.85 3.46 5.66
C VAL A 338 13.18 2.26 4.98
N MET A 339 12.01 1.88 5.45
CA MET A 339 11.17 0.82 4.86
C MET A 339 9.71 1.23 4.84
N HIS A 340 8.88 0.65 3.98
CA HIS A 340 7.47 1.06 3.90
C HIS A 340 6.67 0.71 5.16
N GLY A 341 6.63 -0.58 5.53
CA GLY A 341 5.91 -1.13 6.68
C GLY A 341 6.66 -0.93 7.99
N GLY A 342 7.48 -1.90 8.40
CA GLY A 342 8.19 -1.76 9.67
C GLY A 342 9.11 -2.93 10.02
N LEU A 343 9.24 -3.17 11.33
CA LEU A 343 10.18 -4.13 11.89
C LEU A 343 9.58 -5.54 12.03
N PHE A 344 10.41 -6.43 12.57
CA PHE A 344 10.28 -7.87 12.42
C PHE A 344 9.64 -8.56 13.63
N SER A 345 9.06 -9.74 13.38
CA SER A 345 8.58 -10.64 14.43
C SER A 345 9.71 -11.31 15.22
N LYS A 346 10.92 -11.36 14.64
CA LYS A 346 12.14 -11.91 15.26
C LYS A 346 13.10 -10.80 15.71
N ASP A 347 13.83 -11.06 16.79
CA ASP A 347 14.76 -10.09 17.41
C ASP A 347 16.16 -10.08 16.75
N ASP A 348 16.53 -11.14 16.05
CA ASP A 348 17.88 -11.40 15.53
C ASP A 348 18.09 -10.96 14.08
N VAL A 349 17.14 -10.22 13.49
CA VAL A 349 17.24 -9.76 12.11
C VAL A 349 18.31 -8.66 11.98
N THR A 350 19.23 -8.86 11.06
CA THR A 350 20.31 -7.92 10.73
C THR A 350 20.09 -7.22 9.38
N LEU A 351 20.82 -6.13 9.14
CA LEU A 351 20.86 -5.51 7.80
C LEU A 351 21.36 -6.48 6.71
N ASP A 352 22.21 -7.45 7.06
CA ASP A 352 22.71 -8.46 6.12
C ASP A 352 21.63 -9.48 5.73
N ASP A 353 20.77 -9.89 6.69
CA ASP A 353 19.62 -10.75 6.40
C ASP A 353 18.64 -10.05 5.43
N ILE A 354 18.47 -8.73 5.57
CA ILE A 354 17.66 -7.94 4.64
C ILE A 354 18.32 -7.91 3.25
N ARG A 355 19.65 -7.66 3.17
CA ARG A 355 20.39 -7.67 1.89
C ARG A 355 20.25 -8.99 1.15
N LYS A 356 20.27 -10.12 1.87
CA LYS A 356 20.15 -11.49 1.34
C LYS A 356 18.72 -11.91 0.99
N THR A 357 17.72 -11.09 1.31
CA THR A 357 16.32 -11.44 1.02
C THR A 357 16.04 -11.39 -0.48
N GLU A 358 15.65 -12.54 -1.05
CA GLU A 358 15.23 -12.70 -2.44
C GLU A 358 13.89 -11.99 -2.70
N ARG A 359 13.96 -10.82 -3.36
CA ARG A 359 12.82 -9.91 -3.53
C ARG A 359 12.04 -10.06 -4.83
N ASN A 360 12.63 -10.69 -5.86
CA ASN A 360 12.02 -10.84 -7.19
C ASN A 360 10.88 -11.88 -7.20
N ARG A 361 9.84 -11.60 -6.43
CA ARG A 361 8.64 -12.42 -6.28
C ARG A 361 7.53 -11.59 -5.66
N GLN A 362 6.35 -12.18 -5.57
CA GLN A 362 5.27 -11.61 -4.75
C GLN A 362 5.61 -11.74 -3.26
N PRO A 363 5.22 -10.77 -2.42
CA PRO A 363 5.46 -10.86 -0.98
C PRO A 363 4.86 -12.15 -0.40
N PRO A 364 5.63 -12.92 0.41
CA PRO A 364 5.10 -14.07 1.13
C PRO A 364 4.13 -13.65 2.24
N GLU A 365 3.43 -14.63 2.84
CA GLU A 365 2.53 -14.39 3.98
C GLU A 365 3.28 -14.11 5.31
N GLU A 366 4.57 -14.43 5.39
CA GLU A 366 5.43 -14.25 6.58
C GLU A 366 6.90 -14.00 6.21
N GLY A 367 7.71 -13.59 7.20
CA GLY A 367 9.15 -13.38 7.07
C GLY A 367 9.55 -11.95 6.70
N ILE A 368 10.86 -11.72 6.54
CA ILE A 368 11.49 -10.38 6.40
C ILE A 368 10.80 -9.54 5.31
N MET A 369 10.62 -10.08 4.12
CA MET A 369 9.98 -9.37 3.01
C MET A 369 8.52 -8.99 3.32
N CYS A 370 7.77 -9.85 4.02
CA CYS A 370 6.40 -9.56 4.40
C CYS A 370 6.37 -8.41 5.43
N GLU A 371 7.18 -8.53 6.47
CA GLU A 371 7.16 -7.62 7.63
C GLU A 371 7.71 -6.23 7.28
N LEU A 372 8.71 -6.13 6.40
CA LEU A 372 9.17 -4.84 5.85
C LEU A 372 8.07 -4.06 5.12
N LEU A 373 7.06 -4.75 4.58
CA LEU A 373 5.98 -4.15 3.81
C LEU A 373 4.68 -3.97 4.62
N TRP A 374 4.47 -4.71 5.71
CA TRP A 374 3.15 -4.80 6.37
C TRP A 374 3.13 -4.53 7.87
N SER A 375 4.28 -4.53 8.55
CA SER A 375 4.31 -4.34 10.01
C SER A 375 4.01 -2.90 10.40
N ASP A 376 3.39 -2.72 11.58
CA ASP A 376 3.05 -1.40 12.14
C ASP A 376 3.67 -1.23 13.54
N PRO A 377 4.09 -0.01 13.93
CA PRO A 377 4.43 0.28 15.31
C PRO A 377 3.20 0.19 16.23
N MET A 378 3.42 -0.09 17.51
CA MET A 378 2.39 -0.01 18.55
C MET A 378 2.95 0.68 19.81
N PRO A 379 2.12 1.40 20.58
CA PRO A 379 2.59 2.13 21.74
C PRO A 379 3.07 1.24 22.90
N GLY A 380 2.49 0.04 23.04
CA GLY A 380 2.86 -0.92 24.09
C GLY A 380 4.18 -1.65 23.79
N LEU A 381 4.80 -2.21 24.83
CA LEU A 381 6.01 -3.03 24.68
C LEU A 381 5.71 -4.39 24.04
N GLY A 382 6.74 -4.99 23.44
CA GLY A 382 6.73 -6.34 22.90
C GLY A 382 6.20 -6.38 21.47
N ARG A 383 5.42 -7.44 21.16
CA ARG A 383 4.80 -7.65 19.85
C ARG A 383 3.35 -8.05 20.00
N ALA A 384 2.53 -7.71 19.01
CA ALA A 384 1.14 -8.13 18.92
C ALA A 384 0.80 -8.59 17.49
N PRO A 385 -0.24 -9.43 17.31
CA PRO A 385 -0.74 -9.75 15.98
C PRO A 385 -1.14 -8.47 15.23
N SER A 386 -0.78 -8.37 13.96
CA SER A 386 -1.10 -7.19 13.16
C SER A 386 -2.61 -6.97 13.04
N LYS A 387 -3.04 -5.71 13.23
CA LYS A 387 -4.41 -5.26 12.97
C LYS A 387 -4.84 -5.50 11.51
N ARG A 388 -3.86 -5.61 10.60
CA ARG A 388 -4.05 -5.88 9.17
C ARG A 388 -4.18 -7.36 8.85
N GLY A 389 -3.89 -8.27 9.79
CA GLY A 389 -3.94 -9.71 9.58
C GLY A 389 -2.77 -10.31 8.80
N VAL A 390 -1.75 -9.48 8.54
CA VAL A 390 -0.47 -9.80 7.89
C VAL A 390 0.60 -8.87 8.47
N GLY A 391 1.84 -9.36 8.63
CA GLY A 391 2.89 -8.68 9.38
C GLY A 391 2.69 -8.75 10.90
N VAL A 392 3.41 -7.91 11.64
CA VAL A 392 3.38 -7.86 13.11
C VAL A 392 3.22 -6.42 13.61
N GLN A 393 2.64 -6.25 14.80
CA GLN A 393 2.78 -5.00 15.54
C GLN A 393 3.98 -5.07 16.49
N PHE A 394 4.80 -4.03 16.51
CA PHE A 394 6.04 -4.01 17.29
C PHE A 394 6.13 -2.78 18.20
N GLY A 395 6.59 -2.98 19.43
CA GLY A 395 6.70 -1.93 20.44
C GLY A 395 8.03 -1.15 20.43
N PRO A 396 8.15 -0.15 21.31
CA PRO A 396 9.37 0.65 21.45
C PRO A 396 10.63 -0.15 21.80
N ASP A 397 10.50 -1.22 22.59
CA ASP A 397 11.60 -2.11 22.96
C ASP A 397 12.13 -2.90 21.75
N VAL A 398 11.24 -3.33 20.84
CA VAL A 398 11.63 -4.00 19.59
C VAL A 398 12.41 -3.04 18.69
N THR A 399 11.90 -1.82 18.53
CA THR A 399 12.61 -0.78 17.77
C THR A 399 13.97 -0.48 18.36
N LYS A 400 14.05 -0.27 19.68
CA LYS A 400 15.32 0.01 20.34
C LYS A 400 16.32 -1.14 20.15
N LYS A 401 15.91 -2.39 20.39
CA LYS A 401 16.79 -3.55 20.24
C LYS A 401 17.33 -3.69 18.82
N PHE A 402 16.46 -3.54 17.80
CA PHE A 402 16.88 -3.65 16.40
C PHE A 402 17.90 -2.57 16.02
N LEU A 403 17.65 -1.32 16.45
CA LEU A 403 18.53 -0.19 16.20
C LEU A 403 19.89 -0.37 16.89
N ASP A 404 19.88 -0.72 18.17
CA ASP A 404 21.11 -0.96 18.94
C ASP A 404 21.91 -2.14 18.35
N HIS A 405 21.24 -3.18 17.85
CA HIS A 405 21.88 -4.35 17.23
C HIS A 405 22.54 -4.05 15.87
N ASN A 406 22.02 -3.08 15.13
CA ASN A 406 22.47 -2.74 13.77
C ASN A 406 23.21 -1.39 13.67
N ASP A 407 23.55 -0.77 14.81
CA ASP A 407 24.21 0.55 14.91
C ASP A 407 23.46 1.68 14.16
N LEU A 408 22.13 1.70 14.31
CA LEU A 408 21.24 2.69 13.71
C LEU A 408 20.69 3.66 14.77
N ASP A 409 20.36 4.87 14.35
CA ASP A 409 19.81 5.92 15.22
C ASP A 409 18.28 5.80 15.34
N TYR A 410 17.60 5.68 14.20
CA TYR A 410 16.13 5.56 14.12
C TYR A 410 15.68 4.97 12.78
N VAL A 411 14.40 4.62 12.69
CA VAL A 411 13.75 4.18 11.43
C VAL A 411 12.75 5.21 10.92
N ILE A 412 12.65 5.34 9.60
CA ILE A 412 11.55 6.05 8.92
C ILE A 412 10.70 5.02 8.19
N ARG A 413 9.39 5.12 8.36
CA ARG A 413 8.40 4.27 7.68
C ARG A 413 7.18 5.07 7.22
N SER A 414 6.27 4.42 6.49
CA SER A 414 5.09 5.09 5.91
C SER A 414 3.79 4.35 6.25
N HIS A 415 3.04 3.77 5.31
CA HIS A 415 2.01 2.71 5.47
C HIS A 415 0.76 3.02 6.35
N GLU A 416 0.80 4.04 7.20
CA GLU A 416 -0.31 4.49 8.03
C GLU A 416 -0.58 5.98 7.79
N VAL A 417 -1.84 6.28 7.46
CA VAL A 417 -2.35 7.65 7.40
C VAL A 417 -2.17 8.31 8.77
N LYS A 418 -1.61 9.54 8.79
CA LYS A 418 -1.47 10.36 9.98
C LYS A 418 -2.13 11.71 9.76
N ALA A 419 -2.82 12.23 10.79
CA ALA A 419 -3.60 13.47 10.68
C ALA A 419 -2.76 14.66 10.20
N ASP A 420 -1.55 14.84 10.74
CA ASP A 420 -0.60 15.88 10.32
C ASP A 420 0.38 15.41 9.23
N GLY A 421 0.12 14.25 8.60
CA GLY A 421 0.98 13.67 7.58
C GLY A 421 2.24 12.99 8.12
N TYR A 422 2.53 13.08 9.42
CA TYR A 422 3.62 12.34 10.08
C TYR A 422 3.28 12.05 11.55
N GLU A 423 4.04 11.15 12.16
CA GLU A 423 4.00 10.89 13.60
C GLU A 423 5.39 10.42 14.08
N VAL A 424 5.79 10.88 15.26
CA VAL A 424 7.04 10.45 15.92
C VAL A 424 6.69 9.53 17.08
N GLY A 425 7.01 8.24 16.93
CA GLY A 425 6.77 7.20 17.91
C GLY A 425 8.05 6.62 18.52
N HIS A 426 7.86 5.76 19.52
CA HIS A 426 8.92 4.97 20.16
C HIS A 426 10.10 5.84 20.62
N ASP A 427 9.82 6.88 21.39
CA ASP A 427 10.83 7.81 21.95
C ASP A 427 11.71 8.47 20.88
N GLY A 428 11.13 8.78 19.71
CA GLY A 428 11.84 9.40 18.60
C GLY A 428 12.52 8.41 17.65
N LYS A 429 12.44 7.11 17.93
CA LYS A 429 13.15 6.06 17.17
C LYS A 429 12.36 5.45 16.01
N CYS A 430 11.04 5.69 15.94
CA CYS A 430 10.19 5.20 14.85
C CYS A 430 9.34 6.34 14.29
N ILE A 431 9.64 6.80 13.08
CA ILE A 431 8.96 7.94 12.46
C ILE A 431 8.07 7.43 11.34
N THR A 432 6.79 7.81 11.35
CA THR A 432 5.86 7.60 10.24
C THR A 432 5.77 8.86 9.40
N VAL A 433 5.90 8.75 8.07
CA VAL A 433 5.68 9.83 7.09
C VAL A 433 4.66 9.39 6.05
N PHE A 434 3.70 10.23 5.71
CA PHE A 434 2.61 9.94 4.79
C PHE A 434 2.37 11.13 3.85
N SER A 435 2.42 10.90 2.54
CA SER A 435 2.50 11.98 1.53
C SER A 435 1.23 12.11 0.67
N ALA A 436 0.14 11.45 1.06
CA ALA A 436 -1.17 11.57 0.42
C ALA A 436 -2.13 12.43 1.29
N PRO A 437 -2.17 13.76 1.11
CA PRO A 437 -3.10 14.62 1.83
C PRO A 437 -4.55 14.33 1.43
N ASN A 438 -5.49 14.57 2.34
CA ASN A 438 -6.91 14.25 2.20
C ASN A 438 -7.14 12.87 1.57
N TYR A 439 -6.51 11.85 2.16
CA TYR A 439 -6.43 10.52 1.58
C TYR A 439 -7.80 10.00 1.15
N CYS A 440 -7.87 9.50 -0.09
CA CYS A 440 -9.11 9.02 -0.71
C CYS A 440 -10.27 10.05 -0.66
N ASP A 441 -9.97 11.34 -0.77
CA ASP A 441 -10.90 12.47 -0.77
C ASP A 441 -11.83 12.55 0.46
N THR A 442 -11.48 11.86 1.56
CA THR A 442 -12.40 11.63 2.68
C THR A 442 -11.77 11.79 4.05
N MET A 443 -10.46 11.54 4.18
CA MET A 443 -9.81 11.49 5.49
C MET A 443 -9.47 12.87 6.06
N GLY A 444 -9.33 13.91 5.22
CA GLY A 444 -9.00 15.27 5.66
C GLY A 444 -7.64 15.44 6.35
N ASN A 445 -6.75 14.45 6.25
CA ASN A 445 -5.39 14.53 6.79
C ASN A 445 -4.50 15.45 5.96
N LYS A 446 -3.42 15.97 6.54
CA LYS A 446 -2.32 16.57 5.79
C LYS A 446 -1.42 15.50 5.18
N GLY A 447 -0.68 15.89 4.16
CA GLY A 447 0.49 15.18 3.67
C GLY A 447 1.75 15.76 4.29
N SER A 448 2.82 14.98 4.34
CA SER A 448 4.14 15.49 4.70
C SER A 448 5.27 14.80 3.94
N PHE A 449 6.43 15.46 3.91
CA PHE A 449 7.71 14.86 3.54
C PHE A 449 8.77 15.28 4.56
N ILE A 450 9.80 14.45 4.69
CA ILE A 450 10.93 14.68 5.59
C ILE A 450 12.11 15.19 4.77
N THR A 451 12.78 16.22 5.26
CA THR A 451 14.09 16.65 4.76
C THR A 451 15.16 16.39 5.81
N LEU A 452 16.29 15.84 5.36
CA LEU A 452 17.48 15.54 6.15
C LEU A 452 18.66 16.33 5.59
N ARG A 453 19.64 16.65 6.44
CA ARG A 453 20.98 17.10 6.01
C ARG A 453 22.02 16.08 6.43
N GLY A 454 23.05 15.88 5.60
CA GLY A 454 24.04 14.83 5.85
C GLY A 454 24.80 14.99 7.18
N ASN A 455 25.01 16.23 7.63
CA ASN A 455 25.81 16.55 8.80
C ASN A 455 25.13 16.27 10.16
N ASP A 456 23.80 16.35 10.24
CA ASP A 456 23.07 16.13 11.50
C ASP A 456 22.02 15.02 11.43
N LEU A 457 21.62 14.62 10.21
CA LEU A 457 20.61 13.62 9.93
C LEU A 457 19.30 13.84 10.73
N LYS A 458 19.00 15.08 11.14
CA LYS A 458 17.80 15.36 11.92
C LYS A 458 16.58 15.48 10.99
N PRO A 459 15.47 14.81 11.28
CA PRO A 459 14.27 14.88 10.46
C PRO A 459 13.61 16.25 10.59
N LYS A 460 13.51 16.99 9.48
CA LYS A 460 12.68 18.19 9.37
C LYS A 460 11.41 17.86 8.58
N TYR A 461 10.27 17.95 9.24
CA TYR A 461 8.96 17.69 8.65
C TYR A 461 8.41 18.93 7.93
N THR A 462 7.97 18.77 6.69
CA THR A 462 7.19 19.78 5.98
C THR A 462 5.81 19.21 5.68
N THR A 463 4.77 19.84 6.21
CA THR A 463 3.37 19.42 6.02
C THR A 463 2.67 20.28 4.96
N TYR A 464 1.74 19.70 4.21
CA TYR A 464 0.97 20.38 3.18
C TYR A 464 -0.44 19.81 3.07
N GLU A 465 -1.35 20.64 2.55
CA GLU A 465 -2.75 20.29 2.29
C GLU A 465 -2.93 19.72 0.88
N ALA A 466 -4.07 19.08 0.65
CA ALA A 466 -4.43 18.53 -0.66
C ALA A 466 -4.71 19.64 -1.67
N VAL A 467 -4.40 19.39 -2.94
CA VAL A 467 -4.69 20.30 -4.05
C VAL A 467 -5.86 19.81 -4.91
N PRO A 468 -6.57 20.71 -5.62
CA PRO A 468 -7.66 20.30 -6.50
C PRO A 468 -7.20 19.37 -7.63
N HIS A 469 -8.00 18.34 -7.92
CA HIS A 469 -7.81 17.41 -9.03
C HIS A 469 -9.11 17.25 -9.85
N PRO A 470 -9.07 16.69 -11.08
CA PRO A 470 -10.26 16.38 -11.86
C PRO A 470 -11.22 15.45 -11.12
N ALA A 471 -12.51 15.56 -11.43
CA ALA A 471 -13.59 14.82 -10.80
C ALA A 471 -13.63 13.32 -11.20
N VAL A 472 -12.55 12.59 -10.91
CA VAL A 472 -12.49 11.13 -10.97
C VAL A 472 -12.41 10.64 -9.53
N LYS A 473 -13.44 9.90 -9.09
CA LYS A 473 -13.51 9.41 -7.71
C LYS A 473 -12.34 8.46 -7.41
N PRO A 474 -11.86 8.39 -6.15
CA PRO A 474 -10.98 7.32 -5.71
C PRO A 474 -11.61 5.95 -6.01
N MET A 475 -10.76 4.95 -6.26
CA MET A 475 -11.16 3.57 -6.53
C MET A 475 -12.03 3.41 -7.79
N ALA A 476 -12.01 4.37 -8.73
CA ALA A 476 -12.85 4.32 -9.95
C ALA A 476 -12.56 3.10 -10.83
N TYR A 477 -11.36 2.54 -10.73
CA TYR A 477 -10.90 1.37 -11.46
C TYR A 477 -10.75 0.11 -10.60
N ALA A 478 -11.05 0.21 -9.30
CA ALA A 478 -10.98 -0.92 -8.39
C ALA A 478 -12.01 -1.99 -8.75
N ASN A 479 -11.74 -3.21 -8.29
CA ASN A 479 -12.69 -4.28 -8.46
C ASN A 479 -14.00 -3.90 -7.74
N SER A 480 -15.12 -3.93 -8.48
CA SER A 480 -16.45 -3.62 -7.94
C SER A 480 -16.82 -4.49 -6.74
N ILE A 481 -16.15 -5.63 -6.59
CA ILE A 481 -16.17 -6.49 -5.40
C ILE A 481 -15.89 -5.65 -4.14
N LEU A 482 -14.82 -4.86 -4.06
CA LEU A 482 -14.48 -4.09 -2.84
C LEU A 482 -15.49 -3.01 -2.47
N SER A 483 -16.07 -2.33 -3.47
CA SER A 483 -17.16 -1.36 -3.21
C SER A 483 -18.44 -2.04 -2.70
N MET A 484 -18.60 -3.35 -2.90
CA MET A 484 -19.67 -4.15 -2.29
C MET A 484 -19.36 -4.55 -0.84
N PHE A 485 -18.10 -4.51 -0.40
CA PHE A 485 -17.69 -4.86 0.98
C PHE A 485 -17.41 -3.64 1.86
N SER A 486 -17.17 -2.45 1.28
CA SER A 486 -17.07 -1.15 1.97
C SER A 486 -18.38 -0.63 2.54
#